data_AF-A0A3D4M4V5-F1
#
_entry.id   AF-A0A3D4M4V5-F1
#
_cell.length_a   1.000
_cell.length_b   1.000
_cell.length_c   1.000
_cell.angle_alpha   90.00
_cell.angle_beta   90.00
_cell.angle_gamma   90.00
#
_symmetry.space_group_name_H-M   'P 1'
#
loop_
_entity.id
_entity.type
_entity.pdbx_description
1 polymer ?
#
loop_
_entity_poly.entity_id
_entity_poly.type
_entity_poly.pdbx_seq_one_letter_code
_entity_poly.pdbx_strand_id
1 'polypeptide(L)'
;MIQSLKPYFILTAAALALYLPFLGAVHLFDWDEINFAESAREMLLSGEYFQVQINFMPFWEKPPLFIWMQALSMKIFGVNEFAARFPNALCGVLTLLTIYRLGKDHYSEKVAMYWVLAYAGSMTPQLYFKSGIIDPFFNLFIFLSIVMVAKAALLDPKPRKWLYFFGGIFLGLALLTKGPVAVIVVGLCILVVLILRSFHFFFDWKDVLLFSLSTLLISFAWYGVEFLRHGFWFFEEFIRYQKELASQSVASHGQPWYYHPLVLLVGAFPASIIALRAFGENLTWTQKEKNFRLWMAVLFWVVLILFSMVKTKIIHYSSLCYLPLTFLAALVMESSRIKRIQYRRSNAFLVGTVGTLIFAAFFLIPLLMGTSLKPSLLATIDDPFALANLRQDIIFPWFTYLPAAIMFITLLFSVRWLWMRELEKGFPMLFGGTLLALQVFLVLVVPRIELFTQGPAIAFIEKVQAEEAYIETLGYKSYAQYYYGKTMPIGDTASFKHFSDSTRHLYAGTASREIPNQQFKAWLLHGDIDKPAYFIAKYPIDENLIAHPNLEFLGQEGGFVFYRRKINEPGSSSRPE
;
A
#
# COMPACT_ATOMS: atom_id res chain seq x y z
N MET A 1 -16.52 -6.39 -34.29
CA MET A 1 -15.22 -6.36 -33.56
C MET A 1 -14.91 -4.97 -32.97
N ILE A 2 -15.06 -3.87 -33.71
CA ILE A 2 -14.78 -2.50 -33.18
C ILE A 2 -15.80 -2.07 -32.10
N GLN A 3 -17.10 -2.29 -32.32
CA GLN A 3 -18.14 -1.95 -31.33
C GLN A 3 -18.00 -2.71 -30.00
N SER A 4 -17.47 -3.95 -30.03
CA SER A 4 -17.23 -4.75 -28.82
C SER A 4 -16.01 -4.28 -28.01
N LEU A 5 -15.08 -3.54 -28.62
CA LEU A 5 -13.89 -3.01 -27.96
C LEU A 5 -14.08 -1.59 -27.41
N LYS A 6 -15.07 -0.84 -27.92
CA LYS A 6 -15.34 0.55 -27.51
C LYS A 6 -15.42 0.75 -25.97
N PRO A 7 -16.13 -0.10 -25.18
CA PRO A 7 -16.17 0.06 -23.73
C PRO A 7 -14.79 -0.06 -23.07
N TYR A 8 -13.92 -0.92 -23.59
CA TYR A 8 -12.57 -1.11 -23.06
C TYR A 8 -11.67 0.10 -23.33
N PHE A 9 -11.77 0.71 -24.51
CA PHE A 9 -11.03 1.94 -24.81
C PHE A 9 -11.48 3.11 -23.93
N ILE A 10 -12.80 3.30 -23.77
CA ILE A 10 -13.36 4.34 -22.89
C ILE A 10 -12.91 4.11 -21.44
N LEU A 11 -13.01 2.87 -20.96
CA LEU A 11 -12.60 2.53 -19.59
C LEU A 11 -11.09 2.72 -19.39
N THR A 12 -10.27 2.36 -20.36
CA THR A 12 -8.82 2.56 -20.30
C THR A 12 -8.49 4.05 -20.24
N ALA A 13 -9.08 4.87 -21.11
CA ALA A 13 -8.88 6.32 -21.12
C ALA A 13 -9.33 6.96 -19.80
N ALA A 14 -10.50 6.57 -19.28
CA ALA A 14 -11.01 7.05 -18.00
C ALA A 14 -10.11 6.64 -16.83
N ALA A 15 -9.62 5.40 -16.81
CA ALA A 15 -8.72 4.91 -15.77
C ALA A 15 -7.35 5.61 -15.80
N LEU A 16 -6.79 5.87 -16.99
CA LEU A 16 -5.56 6.64 -17.15
C LEU A 16 -5.74 8.08 -16.67
N ALA A 17 -6.83 8.74 -17.08
CA ALA A 17 -7.19 10.08 -16.62
C ALA A 17 -7.43 10.14 -15.10
N LEU A 18 -7.81 9.03 -14.49
CA LEU A 18 -8.03 8.94 -13.05
C LEU A 18 -6.72 8.72 -12.26
N TYR A 19 -5.86 7.80 -12.73
CA TYR A 19 -4.69 7.38 -11.96
C TYR A 19 -3.43 8.18 -12.22
N LEU A 20 -3.18 8.64 -13.46
CA LEU A 20 -1.92 9.31 -13.82
C LEU A 20 -1.78 10.77 -13.34
N PRO A 21 -2.82 11.63 -13.38
CA PRO A 21 -2.63 13.01 -12.98
C PRO A 21 -2.19 13.14 -11.52
N PHE A 22 -1.24 14.06 -11.28
CA PHE A 22 -0.72 14.41 -9.95
C PHE A 22 -0.10 13.24 -9.17
N LEU A 23 0.28 12.14 -9.84
CA LEU A 23 0.79 10.94 -9.19
C LEU A 23 2.10 11.18 -8.41
N GLY A 24 2.92 12.15 -8.84
CA GLY A 24 4.12 12.61 -8.15
C GLY A 24 4.00 14.00 -7.52
N ALA A 25 2.79 14.47 -7.20
CA ALA A 25 2.60 15.86 -6.72
C ALA A 25 3.04 16.10 -5.26
N VAL A 26 3.32 15.04 -4.53
CA VAL A 26 3.75 15.03 -3.12
C VAL A 26 4.83 13.99 -2.97
N HIS A 27 5.77 14.21 -2.04
CA HIS A 27 6.78 13.22 -1.70
C HIS A 27 6.12 11.90 -1.27
N LEU A 28 6.89 10.80 -1.37
CA LEU A 28 6.54 9.50 -0.79
C LEU A 28 6.28 9.66 0.71
N PHE A 29 5.14 9.16 1.20
CA PHE A 29 4.64 9.40 2.56
C PHE A 29 4.85 8.21 3.49
N ASP A 30 4.63 7.02 2.95
CA ASP A 30 4.63 5.80 3.75
C ASP A 30 6.03 5.19 3.81
N TRP A 31 6.31 4.53 4.93
CA TRP A 31 7.52 3.75 5.13
C TRP A 31 7.75 2.75 3.99
N ASP A 32 6.70 2.05 3.56
CA ASP A 32 6.75 1.09 2.47
C ASP A 32 6.89 1.78 1.10
N GLU A 33 6.35 2.99 0.92
CA GLU A 33 6.57 3.71 -0.35
C GLU A 33 8.05 4.06 -0.54
N ILE A 34 8.68 4.63 0.50
CA ILE A 34 10.06 5.12 0.40
C ILE A 34 11.04 3.95 0.32
N ASN A 35 10.85 2.88 1.09
CA ASN A 35 11.82 1.77 1.11
C ASN A 35 11.88 1.01 -0.22
N PHE A 36 10.74 0.79 -0.90
CA PHE A 36 10.70 0.12 -2.19
C PHE A 36 11.24 1.02 -3.29
N ALA A 37 10.89 2.32 -3.26
CA ALA A 37 11.45 3.29 -4.19
C ALA A 37 12.97 3.42 -4.04
N GLU A 38 13.48 3.42 -2.81
CA GLU A 38 14.91 3.45 -2.55
C GLU A 38 15.61 2.18 -3.01
N SER A 39 15.06 1.01 -2.67
CA SER A 39 15.59 -0.26 -3.16
C SER A 39 15.67 -0.28 -4.69
N ALA A 40 14.65 0.26 -5.38
CA ALA A 40 14.62 0.36 -6.83
C ALA A 40 15.69 1.32 -7.37
N ARG A 41 15.92 2.45 -6.71
CA ARG A 41 16.98 3.40 -7.04
C ARG A 41 18.35 2.75 -6.88
N GLU A 42 18.58 2.04 -5.78
CA GLU A 42 19.84 1.35 -5.51
C GLU A 42 20.13 0.25 -6.53
N MET A 43 19.12 -0.54 -6.95
CA MET A 43 19.27 -1.51 -8.05
C MET A 43 19.79 -0.87 -9.35
N LEU A 44 19.34 0.34 -9.66
CA LEU A 44 19.81 1.07 -10.84
C LEU A 44 21.26 1.53 -10.71
N LEU A 45 21.70 1.86 -9.49
CA LEU A 45 23.06 2.35 -9.21
C LEU A 45 24.08 1.23 -9.05
N SER A 46 23.74 0.19 -8.30
CA SER A 46 24.64 -0.94 -8.02
C SER A 46 24.65 -1.97 -9.14
N GLY A 47 23.58 -2.07 -9.93
CA GLY A 47 23.37 -3.15 -10.89
C GLY A 47 22.99 -4.49 -10.25
N GLU A 48 22.81 -4.53 -8.92
CA GLU A 48 22.41 -5.73 -8.18
C GLU A 48 20.88 -5.84 -8.11
N TYR A 49 20.29 -6.57 -9.05
CA TYR A 49 18.82 -6.76 -9.13
C TYR A 49 18.31 -7.96 -8.31
N PHE A 50 19.16 -8.90 -7.90
CA PHE A 50 18.72 -10.10 -7.20
C PHE A 50 18.71 -9.92 -5.69
N GLN A 51 19.80 -9.41 -5.11
CA GLN A 51 19.85 -9.05 -3.70
C GLN A 51 19.27 -7.65 -3.55
N VAL A 52 18.05 -7.54 -3.02
CA VAL A 52 17.45 -6.24 -2.70
C VAL A 52 18.32 -5.53 -1.66
N GLN A 53 18.50 -4.22 -1.79
CA GLN A 53 19.36 -3.42 -0.92
C GLN A 53 18.59 -2.21 -0.36
N ILE A 54 18.96 -1.79 0.85
CA ILE A 54 18.67 -0.47 1.40
C ILE A 54 19.92 0.06 2.07
N ASN A 55 20.28 1.31 1.79
CA ASN A 55 21.56 1.90 2.11
C ASN A 55 22.73 1.04 1.60
N PHE A 56 22.55 0.44 0.41
CA PHE A 56 23.46 -0.52 -0.22
C PHE A 56 23.79 -1.76 0.62
N MET A 57 23.00 -2.02 1.67
CA MET A 57 23.10 -3.21 2.51
C MET A 57 21.97 -4.19 2.20
N PRO A 58 22.20 -5.52 2.29
CA PRO A 58 21.19 -6.52 1.96
C PRO A 58 19.87 -6.37 2.73
N PHE A 59 18.74 -6.38 2.01
CA PHE A 59 17.39 -6.23 2.52
C PHE A 59 16.50 -7.44 2.16
N TRP A 60 16.44 -8.43 3.04
CA TRP A 60 15.84 -9.75 2.75
C TRP A 60 14.32 -9.89 3.03
N GLU A 61 13.57 -8.81 3.26
CA GLU A 61 12.16 -8.96 3.75
C GLU A 61 11.19 -9.36 2.67
N LYS A 62 11.42 -8.82 1.46
CA LYS A 62 10.45 -8.85 0.38
C LYS A 62 11.11 -9.38 -0.89
N PRO A 63 10.42 -10.27 -1.60
CA PRO A 63 10.77 -10.62 -2.97
C PRO A 63 10.76 -9.38 -3.90
N PRO A 64 11.53 -9.39 -5.01
CA PRO A 64 11.90 -8.15 -5.69
C PRO A 64 10.94 -7.71 -6.80
N LEU A 65 9.88 -8.47 -7.14
CA LEU A 65 9.13 -8.19 -8.38
C LEU A 65 8.59 -6.77 -8.46
N PHE A 66 8.00 -6.24 -7.39
CA PHE A 66 7.48 -4.88 -7.40
C PHE A 66 8.59 -3.83 -7.48
N ILE A 67 9.73 -4.10 -6.83
CA ILE A 67 10.92 -3.24 -6.87
C ILE A 67 11.52 -3.25 -8.28
N TRP A 68 11.54 -4.39 -8.99
CA TRP A 68 11.92 -4.46 -10.40
C TRP A 68 11.01 -3.61 -11.30
N MET A 69 9.70 -3.60 -11.01
CA MET A 69 8.75 -2.75 -11.75
C MET A 69 9.02 -1.26 -11.50
N GLN A 70 9.35 -0.88 -10.26
CA GLN A 70 9.74 0.49 -9.93
C GLN A 70 11.10 0.85 -10.56
N ALA A 71 12.10 -0.03 -10.54
CA ALA A 71 13.40 0.21 -11.16
C ALA A 71 13.25 0.41 -12.68
N LEU A 72 12.44 -0.43 -13.34
CA LEU A 72 12.11 -0.24 -14.76
C LEU A 72 11.40 1.09 -15.02
N SER A 73 10.44 1.45 -14.16
CA SER A 73 9.73 2.72 -14.25
C SER A 73 10.68 3.92 -14.08
N MET A 74 11.58 3.87 -13.09
CA MET A 74 12.59 4.89 -12.83
C MET A 74 13.62 5.00 -13.94
N LYS A 75 13.95 3.88 -14.61
CA LYS A 75 14.80 3.89 -15.81
C LYS A 75 14.15 4.63 -16.99
N ILE A 76 12.82 4.62 -17.09
CA ILE A 76 12.06 5.26 -18.18
C ILE A 76 11.75 6.73 -17.85
N PHE A 77 11.31 7.01 -16.63
CA PHE A 77 10.77 8.32 -16.22
C PHE A 77 11.69 9.13 -15.30
N GLY A 78 12.88 8.60 -14.98
CA GLY A 78 13.78 9.14 -13.96
C GLY A 78 13.39 8.71 -12.54
N VAL A 79 14.32 8.88 -11.60
CA VAL A 79 14.07 8.61 -10.17
C VAL A 79 13.25 9.76 -9.58
N ASN A 80 11.96 9.53 -9.37
CA ASN A 80 11.01 10.47 -8.79
C ASN A 80 9.73 9.74 -8.30
N GLU A 81 8.86 10.47 -7.62
CA GLU A 81 7.61 10.00 -7.03
C GLU A 81 6.65 9.43 -8.08
N PHE A 82 6.58 10.08 -9.25
CA PHE A 82 5.76 9.60 -10.36
C PHE A 82 6.23 8.21 -10.80
N ALA A 83 7.53 8.02 -11.02
CA ALA A 83 8.09 6.75 -11.44
C ALA A 83 7.90 5.66 -10.38
N ALA A 84 8.05 6.00 -9.09
CA ALA A 84 7.83 5.07 -7.98
C ALA A 84 6.37 4.59 -7.89
N ARG A 85 5.38 5.43 -8.22
CA ARG A 85 3.95 5.12 -8.12
C ARG A 85 3.31 4.66 -9.45
N PHE A 86 3.97 4.90 -10.58
CA PHE A 86 3.48 4.55 -11.92
C PHE A 86 3.10 3.07 -12.07
N PRO A 87 3.86 2.08 -11.55
CA PRO A 87 3.44 0.68 -11.58
C PRO A 87 2.03 0.48 -11.02
N ASN A 88 1.71 1.07 -9.88
CA ASN A 88 0.40 0.92 -9.24
C ASN A 88 -0.72 1.66 -9.97
N ALA A 89 -0.41 2.79 -10.61
CA ALA A 89 -1.37 3.46 -11.50
C ALA A 89 -1.76 2.53 -12.68
N LEU A 90 -0.78 1.82 -13.26
CA LEU A 90 -1.03 0.82 -14.29
C LEU A 90 -1.81 -0.40 -13.73
N CYS A 91 -1.47 -0.86 -12.52
CA CYS A 91 -2.24 -1.91 -11.83
C CYS A 91 -3.71 -1.53 -11.67
N GLY A 92 -4.00 -0.25 -11.38
CA GLY A 92 -5.36 0.26 -11.31
C GLY A 92 -6.12 0.11 -12.62
N VAL A 93 -5.50 0.50 -13.74
CA VAL A 93 -6.08 0.32 -15.09
C VAL A 93 -6.36 -1.16 -15.36
N LEU A 94 -5.39 -2.04 -15.12
CA LEU A 94 -5.53 -3.48 -15.33
C LEU A 94 -6.63 -4.09 -14.45
N THR A 95 -6.75 -3.62 -13.20
CA THR A 95 -7.78 -4.07 -12.27
C THR A 95 -9.17 -3.70 -12.77
N LEU A 96 -9.40 -2.44 -13.17
CA LEU A 96 -10.71 -2.00 -13.69
C LEU A 96 -11.11 -2.76 -14.96
N LEU A 97 -10.17 -2.98 -15.89
CA LEU A 97 -10.42 -3.77 -17.09
C LEU A 97 -10.76 -5.24 -16.76
N THR A 98 -10.05 -5.82 -15.79
CA THR A 98 -10.26 -7.19 -15.34
C THR A 98 -11.65 -7.36 -14.74
N ILE A 99 -12.04 -6.53 -13.78
CA ILE A 99 -13.35 -6.64 -13.12
C ILE A 99 -14.51 -6.31 -14.06
N TYR A 100 -14.32 -5.38 -15.01
CA TYR A 100 -15.31 -5.11 -16.06
C TYR A 100 -15.54 -6.37 -16.91
N ARG A 101 -14.45 -7.01 -17.37
CA ARG A 101 -14.55 -8.24 -18.17
C ARG A 101 -15.22 -9.36 -17.38
N LEU A 102 -14.83 -9.59 -16.12
CA LEU A 102 -15.42 -10.64 -15.30
C LEU A 102 -16.90 -10.40 -14.99
N GLY A 103 -17.28 -9.17 -14.67
CA GLY A 103 -18.68 -8.80 -14.47
C GLY A 103 -19.53 -9.06 -15.73
N LYS A 104 -18.98 -8.74 -16.91
CA LYS A 104 -19.67 -8.94 -18.19
C LYS A 104 -19.77 -10.42 -18.56
N ASP A 105 -18.69 -11.18 -18.38
CA ASP A 105 -18.61 -12.60 -18.75
C ASP A 105 -19.51 -13.49 -17.86
N HIS A 106 -19.68 -13.13 -16.58
CA HIS A 106 -20.39 -13.97 -15.60
C HIS A 106 -21.78 -13.46 -15.19
N TYR A 107 -22.11 -12.19 -15.46
CA TYR A 107 -23.41 -11.60 -15.12
C TYR A 107 -23.98 -10.78 -16.28
N SER A 108 -23.64 -9.50 -16.32
CA SER A 108 -24.16 -8.54 -17.30
C SER A 108 -23.23 -7.34 -17.39
N GLU A 109 -23.34 -6.60 -18.49
CA GLU A 109 -22.61 -5.35 -18.66
C GLU A 109 -22.95 -4.31 -17.56
N LYS A 110 -24.18 -4.34 -17.04
CA LYS A 110 -24.59 -3.43 -15.96
C LYS A 110 -23.90 -3.78 -14.63
N VAL A 111 -23.78 -5.06 -14.29
CA VAL A 111 -22.97 -5.51 -13.13
C VAL A 111 -21.51 -5.14 -13.30
N ALA A 112 -20.95 -5.31 -14.50
CA ALA A 112 -19.57 -4.90 -14.81
C ALA A 112 -19.34 -3.40 -14.57
N MET A 113 -20.23 -2.54 -15.10
CA MET A 113 -20.16 -1.10 -14.89
C MET A 113 -20.29 -0.72 -13.42
N TYR A 114 -21.21 -1.35 -12.69
CA TYR A 114 -21.38 -1.11 -11.26
C TYR A 114 -20.18 -1.58 -10.43
N TRP A 115 -19.51 -2.68 -10.82
CA TRP A 115 -18.31 -3.14 -10.14
C TRP A 115 -17.14 -2.17 -10.36
N VAL A 116 -16.92 -1.73 -11.59
CA VAL A 116 -15.93 -0.68 -11.91
C VAL A 116 -16.21 0.60 -11.12
N LEU A 117 -17.46 1.08 -11.15
CA LEU A 117 -17.87 2.28 -10.44
C LEU A 117 -17.69 2.13 -8.91
N ALA A 118 -18.06 0.97 -8.35
CA ALA A 118 -17.90 0.70 -6.93
C ALA A 118 -16.44 0.66 -6.51
N TYR A 119 -15.58 0.04 -7.32
CA TYR A 119 -14.15 -0.06 -7.03
C TYR A 119 -13.48 1.32 -7.12
N ALA A 120 -13.64 2.01 -8.25
CA ALA A 120 -13.03 3.32 -8.46
C ALA A 120 -13.60 4.38 -7.51
N GLY A 121 -14.90 4.33 -7.22
CA GLY A 121 -15.58 5.31 -6.37
C GLY A 121 -15.50 5.05 -4.86
N SER A 122 -14.71 4.07 -4.43
CA SER A 122 -14.45 3.81 -3.00
C SER A 122 -13.10 4.40 -2.56
N MET A 123 -12.97 4.80 -1.30
CA MET A 123 -11.81 5.59 -0.84
C MET A 123 -10.46 4.88 -0.95
N THR A 124 -10.23 3.86 -0.12
CA THR A 124 -8.94 3.13 -0.06
C THR A 124 -8.59 2.37 -1.35
N PRO A 125 -9.53 1.75 -2.09
CA PRO A 125 -9.18 1.15 -3.39
C PRO A 125 -8.63 2.18 -4.37
N GLN A 126 -9.13 3.42 -4.33
CA GLN A 126 -8.64 4.52 -5.16
C GLN A 126 -7.27 5.04 -4.70
N LEU A 127 -7.06 5.17 -3.39
CA LEU A 127 -5.80 5.66 -2.81
C LEU A 127 -4.62 4.74 -3.13
N TYR A 128 -4.83 3.42 -3.12
CA TYR A 128 -3.72 2.47 -3.24
C TYR A 128 -3.12 2.41 -4.65
N PHE A 129 -3.89 2.75 -5.68
CA PHE A 129 -3.33 2.90 -7.03
C PHE A 129 -2.60 4.23 -7.24
N LYS A 130 -2.66 5.15 -6.26
CA LYS A 130 -1.87 6.38 -6.21
C LYS A 130 -0.73 6.32 -5.19
N SER A 131 -0.49 5.17 -4.56
CA SER A 131 0.69 4.94 -3.71
C SER A 131 1.69 4.00 -4.38
N GLY A 132 2.91 3.94 -3.85
CA GLY A 132 4.02 3.08 -4.26
C GLY A 132 4.21 1.86 -3.38
N ILE A 133 3.13 1.30 -2.83
CA ILE A 133 3.17 0.09 -1.97
C ILE A 133 3.03 -1.20 -2.80
N ILE A 134 3.40 -2.34 -2.25
CA ILE A 134 3.45 -3.62 -2.98
C ILE A 134 2.09 -4.33 -3.16
N ASP A 135 1.10 -3.99 -2.33
CA ASP A 135 -0.18 -4.71 -2.22
C ASP A 135 -1.06 -4.71 -3.48
N PRO A 136 -1.15 -3.65 -4.31
CA PRO A 136 -1.99 -3.65 -5.52
C PRO A 136 -1.70 -4.81 -6.48
N PHE A 137 -0.44 -5.02 -6.88
CA PHE A 137 -0.08 -6.13 -7.76
C PHE A 137 -0.21 -7.47 -7.05
N PHE A 138 0.16 -7.55 -5.77
CA PHE A 138 -0.01 -8.76 -4.96
C PHE A 138 -1.47 -9.23 -4.97
N ASN A 139 -2.39 -8.31 -4.72
CA ASN A 139 -3.82 -8.58 -4.71
C ASN A 139 -4.34 -8.97 -6.10
N LEU A 140 -3.94 -8.25 -7.15
CA LEU A 140 -4.35 -8.56 -8.51
C LEU A 140 -3.89 -9.96 -8.93
N PHE A 141 -2.65 -10.34 -8.61
CA PHE A 141 -2.12 -11.68 -8.93
C PHE A 141 -2.82 -12.80 -8.15
N ILE A 142 -3.06 -12.63 -6.84
CA ILE A 142 -3.86 -13.59 -6.07
C ILE A 142 -5.26 -13.73 -6.65
N PHE A 143 -5.91 -12.60 -6.95
CA PHE A 143 -7.25 -12.58 -7.52
C PHE A 143 -7.31 -13.29 -8.87
N LEU A 144 -6.37 -13.00 -9.78
CA LEU A 144 -6.29 -13.65 -11.08
C LEU A 144 -6.03 -15.16 -10.95
N SER A 145 -5.16 -15.58 -10.03
CA SER A 145 -4.93 -16.99 -9.72
C SER A 145 -6.23 -17.71 -9.31
N ILE A 146 -6.97 -17.14 -8.36
CA ILE A 146 -8.26 -17.67 -7.90
C ILE A 146 -9.29 -17.68 -9.03
N VAL A 147 -9.37 -16.63 -9.84
CA VAL A 147 -10.32 -16.56 -10.97
C VAL A 147 -9.99 -17.60 -12.04
N MET A 148 -8.71 -17.85 -12.34
CA MET A 148 -8.32 -18.90 -13.30
C MET A 148 -8.72 -20.29 -12.80
N VAL A 149 -8.47 -20.59 -11.50
CA VAL A 149 -8.90 -21.84 -10.88
C VAL A 149 -10.43 -21.94 -10.88
N ALA A 150 -11.15 -20.88 -10.50
CA ALA A 150 -12.60 -20.85 -10.51
C ALA A 150 -13.18 -21.10 -11.91
N LYS A 151 -12.57 -20.51 -12.96
CA LYS A 151 -12.97 -20.75 -14.36
C LYS A 151 -12.74 -22.19 -14.79
N ALA A 152 -11.57 -22.76 -14.47
CA ALA A 152 -11.26 -24.15 -14.75
C ALA A 152 -12.17 -25.14 -14.00
N ALA A 153 -12.72 -24.70 -12.85
CA ALA A 153 -13.51 -25.53 -11.97
C ALA A 153 -15.02 -25.47 -12.24
N LEU A 154 -15.62 -24.28 -12.11
CA LEU A 154 -17.07 -24.10 -11.91
C LEU A 154 -17.72 -23.04 -12.78
N LEU A 155 -16.95 -22.16 -13.42
CA LEU A 155 -17.53 -21.01 -14.14
C LEU A 155 -17.65 -21.24 -15.64
N ASP A 156 -16.77 -22.04 -16.24
CA ASP A 156 -16.77 -22.32 -17.67
C ASP A 156 -17.42 -23.70 -17.95
N PRO A 157 -18.41 -23.80 -18.85
CA PRO A 157 -19.06 -25.09 -19.17
C PRO A 157 -18.14 -26.12 -19.83
N LYS A 158 -17.06 -25.65 -20.47
CA LYS A 158 -16.02 -26.46 -21.11
C LYS A 158 -14.66 -25.94 -20.62
N PRO A 159 -14.27 -26.29 -19.39
CA PRO A 159 -13.07 -25.72 -18.79
C PRO A 159 -11.83 -26.15 -19.58
N ARG A 160 -10.95 -25.19 -19.84
CA ARG A 160 -9.69 -25.45 -20.54
C ARG A 160 -8.60 -25.66 -19.51
N LYS A 161 -7.92 -26.82 -19.55
CA LYS A 161 -6.89 -27.19 -18.56
C LYS A 161 -5.73 -26.18 -18.46
N TRP A 162 -5.44 -25.42 -19.54
CA TRP A 162 -4.43 -24.35 -19.51
C TRP A 162 -4.77 -23.21 -18.53
N LEU A 163 -6.00 -23.10 -18.04
CA LEU A 163 -6.35 -22.14 -16.99
C LEU A 163 -5.60 -22.44 -15.68
N TYR A 164 -5.38 -23.71 -15.33
CA TYR A 164 -4.54 -24.07 -14.18
C TYR A 164 -3.09 -23.60 -14.35
N PHE A 165 -2.56 -23.68 -15.57
CA PHE A 165 -1.22 -23.16 -15.89
C PHE A 165 -1.11 -21.65 -15.60
N PHE A 166 -2.04 -20.83 -16.12
CA PHE A 166 -2.02 -19.38 -15.82
C PHE A 166 -2.34 -19.08 -14.35
N GLY A 167 -3.20 -19.88 -13.72
CA GLY A 167 -3.45 -19.78 -12.28
C GLY A 167 -2.16 -19.89 -11.48
N GLY A 168 -1.33 -20.88 -11.82
CA GLY A 168 -0.03 -21.05 -11.19
C GLY A 168 0.97 -19.94 -11.56
N ILE A 169 0.99 -19.44 -12.80
CA ILE A 169 1.81 -18.26 -13.16
C ILE A 169 1.47 -17.07 -12.26
N PHE A 170 0.19 -16.74 -12.11
CA PHE A 170 -0.22 -15.62 -11.26
C PHE A 170 0.11 -15.87 -9.79
N LEU A 171 -0.04 -17.09 -9.28
CA LEU A 171 0.41 -17.41 -7.93
C LEU A 171 1.94 -17.25 -7.76
N GLY A 172 2.72 -17.65 -8.77
CA GLY A 172 4.16 -17.46 -8.79
C GLY A 172 4.55 -15.98 -8.80
N LEU A 173 3.85 -15.15 -9.57
CA LEU A 173 4.04 -13.68 -9.54
C LEU A 173 3.68 -13.11 -8.16
N ALA A 174 2.60 -13.56 -7.53
CA ALA A 174 2.23 -13.14 -6.17
C ALA A 174 3.31 -13.53 -5.13
N LEU A 175 3.90 -14.73 -5.27
CA LEU A 175 5.02 -15.20 -4.45
C LEU A 175 6.27 -14.33 -4.63
N LEU A 176 6.58 -13.92 -5.87
CA LEU A 176 7.66 -12.99 -6.18
C LEU A 176 7.34 -11.53 -5.80
N THR A 177 6.11 -11.25 -5.36
CA THR A 177 5.71 -9.91 -4.92
C THR A 177 5.87 -9.77 -3.41
N LYS A 178 5.11 -10.53 -2.60
CA LYS A 178 5.10 -10.36 -1.13
C LYS A 178 5.44 -11.64 -0.36
N GLY A 179 5.53 -12.78 -1.06
CA GLY A 179 5.92 -14.06 -0.47
C GLY A 179 4.76 -15.03 -0.16
N PRO A 180 4.97 -15.99 0.77
CA PRO A 180 4.21 -17.24 0.88
C PRO A 180 2.76 -17.06 1.32
N VAL A 181 2.39 -15.90 1.85
CA VAL A 181 1.00 -15.56 2.21
C VAL A 181 0.05 -15.73 1.01
N ALA A 182 0.53 -15.51 -0.22
CA ALA A 182 -0.27 -15.77 -1.43
C ALA A 182 -0.74 -17.23 -1.53
N VAL A 183 0.15 -18.18 -1.24
CA VAL A 183 -0.17 -19.63 -1.29
C VAL A 183 -1.20 -19.97 -0.22
N ILE A 184 -1.06 -19.39 0.98
CA ILE A 184 -2.02 -19.59 2.08
C ILE A 184 -3.41 -19.09 1.65
N VAL A 185 -3.51 -17.87 1.13
CA VAL A 185 -4.81 -17.29 0.73
C VAL A 185 -5.46 -18.09 -0.40
N VAL A 186 -4.71 -18.41 -1.47
CA VAL A 186 -5.23 -19.20 -2.60
C VAL A 186 -5.64 -20.61 -2.15
N GLY A 187 -4.78 -21.29 -1.39
CA GLY A 187 -5.03 -22.63 -0.88
C GLY A 187 -6.25 -22.68 0.05
N LEU A 188 -6.39 -21.73 0.97
CA LEU A 188 -7.55 -21.63 1.85
C LEU A 188 -8.84 -21.36 1.06
N CYS A 189 -8.80 -20.50 0.03
CA CYS A 189 -9.97 -20.27 -0.82
C CYS A 189 -10.42 -21.56 -1.53
N ILE A 190 -9.48 -22.30 -2.13
CA ILE A 190 -9.76 -23.59 -2.77
C ILE A 190 -10.32 -24.59 -1.76
N LEU A 191 -9.68 -24.71 -0.59
CA LEU A 191 -10.09 -25.62 0.49
C LEU A 191 -11.51 -25.31 0.97
N VAL A 192 -11.82 -24.05 1.26
CA VAL A 192 -13.16 -23.65 1.72
C VAL A 192 -14.22 -23.93 0.66
N VAL A 193 -13.92 -23.69 -0.64
CA VAL A 193 -14.85 -24.06 -1.72
C VAL A 193 -15.06 -25.58 -1.79
N LEU A 194 -14.01 -26.39 -1.60
CA LEU A 194 -14.13 -27.85 -1.55
C LEU A 194 -14.99 -28.29 -0.37
N ILE A 195 -14.77 -27.74 0.83
CA ILE A 195 -15.57 -28.04 2.04
C ILE A 195 -17.04 -27.72 1.79
N LEU A 196 -17.34 -26.52 1.27
CA LEU A 196 -18.71 -26.09 0.96
C LEU A 196 -19.38 -26.91 -0.14
N ARG A 197 -18.60 -27.72 -0.87
CA ARG A 197 -19.08 -28.67 -1.88
C ARG A 197 -18.89 -30.12 -1.47
N SER A 198 -18.77 -30.40 -0.17
CA SER A 198 -18.62 -31.77 0.35
C SER A 198 -17.47 -32.54 -0.30
N PHE A 199 -16.33 -31.87 -0.52
CA PHE A 199 -15.12 -32.42 -1.14
C PHE A 199 -15.30 -33.00 -2.55
N HIS A 200 -16.28 -32.51 -3.32
CA HIS A 200 -16.34 -32.79 -4.75
C HIS A 200 -15.22 -32.05 -5.50
N PHE A 201 -14.11 -32.74 -5.69
CA PHE A 201 -12.94 -32.25 -6.41
C PHE A 201 -13.29 -31.89 -7.86
N PHE A 202 -12.74 -30.77 -8.32
CA PHE A 202 -12.93 -30.22 -9.66
C PHE A 202 -11.63 -30.16 -10.48
N PHE A 203 -10.58 -30.82 -9.98
CA PHE A 203 -9.27 -30.96 -10.58
C PHE A 203 -8.80 -32.41 -10.43
N ASP A 204 -8.00 -32.87 -11.38
CA ASP A 204 -7.23 -34.12 -11.26
C ASP A 204 -5.78 -33.86 -10.82
N TRP A 205 -4.99 -34.91 -10.60
CA TRP A 205 -3.60 -34.77 -10.18
C TRP A 205 -2.72 -34.05 -11.23
N LYS A 206 -3.06 -34.13 -12.52
CA LYS A 206 -2.32 -33.45 -13.60
C LYS A 206 -2.59 -31.96 -13.58
N ASP A 207 -3.81 -31.56 -13.25
CA ASP A 207 -4.19 -30.16 -13.08
C ASP A 207 -3.45 -29.53 -11.89
N VAL A 208 -3.36 -30.26 -10.77
CA VAL A 208 -2.55 -29.85 -9.61
C VAL A 208 -1.08 -29.73 -10.00
N LEU A 209 -0.53 -30.75 -10.68
CA LEU A 209 0.86 -30.72 -11.14
C LEU A 209 1.12 -29.53 -12.07
N LEU A 210 0.23 -29.26 -13.03
CA LEU A 210 0.37 -28.13 -13.96
C LEU A 210 0.38 -26.78 -13.24
N PHE A 211 -0.53 -26.60 -12.27
CA PHE A 211 -0.60 -25.39 -11.44
C PHE A 211 0.65 -25.23 -10.57
N SER A 212 1.09 -26.31 -9.92
CA SER A 212 2.28 -26.30 -9.05
C SER A 212 3.56 -26.06 -9.84
N LEU A 213 3.75 -26.74 -10.98
CA LEU A 213 4.94 -26.55 -11.82
C LEU A 213 5.02 -25.15 -12.40
N SER A 214 3.91 -24.56 -12.86
CA SER A 214 3.96 -23.18 -13.36
C SER A 214 4.16 -22.15 -12.24
N THR A 215 3.65 -22.41 -11.03
CA THR A 215 3.95 -21.61 -9.84
C THR A 215 5.44 -21.64 -9.52
N LEU A 216 6.01 -22.85 -9.44
CA LEU A 216 7.42 -23.07 -9.12
C LEU A 216 8.33 -22.48 -10.19
N LEU A 217 7.98 -22.63 -11.48
CA LEU A 217 8.75 -22.08 -12.57
C LEU A 217 8.93 -20.56 -12.43
N ILE A 218 7.86 -19.85 -12.11
CA ILE A 218 7.92 -18.40 -11.93
C ILE A 218 8.65 -18.04 -10.63
N SER A 219 8.30 -18.67 -9.50
CA SER A 219 8.95 -18.33 -8.22
C SER A 219 10.44 -18.68 -8.19
N PHE A 220 10.87 -19.69 -8.95
CA PHE A 220 12.28 -20.07 -9.06
C PHE A 220 13.15 -18.95 -9.63
N ALA A 221 12.60 -18.04 -10.44
CA ALA A 221 13.35 -16.95 -11.06
C ALA A 221 14.13 -16.08 -10.07
N TRP A 222 13.65 -15.98 -8.81
CA TRP A 222 14.37 -15.30 -7.74
C TRP A 222 14.75 -16.25 -6.62
N TYR A 223 13.79 -16.95 -6.00
CA TYR A 223 14.07 -17.83 -4.86
C TYR A 223 15.10 -18.92 -5.19
N GLY A 224 15.09 -19.43 -6.43
CA GLY A 224 16.04 -20.43 -6.87
C GLY A 224 17.46 -19.86 -7.04
N VAL A 225 17.57 -18.69 -7.68
CA VAL A 225 18.86 -18.02 -7.88
C VAL A 225 19.47 -17.61 -6.54
N GLU A 226 18.65 -17.06 -5.65
CA GLU A 226 19.06 -16.61 -4.32
C GLU A 226 19.56 -17.78 -3.47
N PHE A 227 18.83 -18.91 -3.51
CA PHE A 227 19.24 -20.15 -2.87
C PHE A 227 20.58 -20.68 -3.40
N LEU A 228 20.79 -20.65 -4.71
CA LEU A 228 22.03 -21.13 -5.32
C LEU A 228 23.24 -20.23 -4.97
N ARG A 229 23.02 -18.94 -4.75
CA ARG A 229 24.08 -17.97 -4.41
C ARG A 229 24.43 -17.97 -2.93
N HIS A 230 23.42 -18.04 -2.05
CA HIS A 230 23.61 -17.81 -0.61
C HIS A 230 23.37 -19.05 0.24
N GLY A 231 22.72 -20.09 -0.27
CA GLY A 231 22.45 -21.34 0.44
C GLY A 231 21.14 -21.34 1.23
N PHE A 232 20.91 -22.40 2.02
CA PHE A 232 19.63 -22.67 2.67
C PHE A 232 19.26 -21.71 3.82
N TRP A 233 20.26 -21.08 4.46
CA TRP A 233 20.04 -20.19 5.60
C TRP A 233 19.08 -19.03 5.27
N PHE A 234 19.10 -18.54 4.02
CA PHE A 234 18.20 -17.50 3.54
C PHE A 234 16.72 -17.92 3.68
N PHE A 235 16.39 -19.17 3.32
CA PHE A 235 15.03 -19.68 3.48
C PHE A 235 14.64 -19.82 4.95
N GLU A 236 15.56 -20.27 5.80
CA GLU A 236 15.30 -20.39 7.24
C GLU A 236 14.95 -19.04 7.86
N GLU A 237 15.71 -18.00 7.54
CA GLU A 237 15.46 -16.63 8.01
C GLU A 237 14.19 -16.04 7.41
N PHE A 238 13.98 -16.21 6.10
CA PHE A 238 12.76 -15.74 5.46
C PHE A 238 11.51 -16.38 6.10
N ILE A 239 11.53 -17.69 6.37
CA ILE A 239 10.43 -18.40 7.05
C ILE A 239 10.30 -17.96 8.52
N ARG A 240 11.42 -17.73 9.23
CA ARG A 240 11.41 -17.22 10.61
C ARG A 240 10.72 -15.87 10.69
N TYR A 241 11.09 -14.93 9.83
CA TYR A 241 10.48 -13.60 9.77
C TYR A 241 8.97 -13.65 9.49
N GLN A 242 8.52 -14.53 8.58
CA GLN A 242 7.08 -14.73 8.33
C GLN A 242 6.35 -15.28 9.58
N LYS A 243 6.99 -16.16 10.35
CA LYS A 243 6.44 -16.68 11.61
C LYS A 243 6.37 -15.60 12.69
N GLU A 244 7.38 -14.74 12.78
CA GLU A 244 7.40 -13.62 13.74
C GLU A 244 6.28 -12.62 13.45
N LEU A 245 6.10 -12.21 12.19
CA LEU A 245 4.99 -11.34 11.78
C LEU A 245 3.61 -11.92 12.13
N ALA A 246 3.47 -13.25 12.01
CA ALA A 246 2.23 -13.95 12.32
C ALA A 246 1.95 -14.03 13.84
N SER A 247 3.00 -14.20 14.65
CA SER A 247 2.89 -14.54 16.08
C SER A 247 3.12 -13.38 17.05
N GLN A 248 3.84 -12.34 16.62
CA GLN A 248 4.21 -11.19 17.45
C GLN A 248 3.67 -9.88 16.87
N SER A 249 3.53 -8.86 17.72
CA SER A 249 3.28 -7.48 17.27
C SER A 249 4.61 -6.83 16.91
N VAL A 250 4.95 -6.82 15.62
CA VAL A 250 6.17 -6.17 15.13
C VAL A 250 5.88 -4.68 14.90
N ALA A 251 6.86 -3.82 15.22
CA ALA A 251 6.80 -2.37 14.98
C ALA A 251 5.56 -1.65 15.55
N SER A 252 5.09 -2.05 16.74
CA SER A 252 3.95 -1.43 17.45
C SER A 252 2.60 -1.51 16.71
N HIS A 253 2.44 -2.43 15.77
CA HIS A 253 1.19 -2.62 15.00
C HIS A 253 0.19 -3.60 15.66
N GLY A 254 0.13 -3.64 17.00
CA GLY A 254 -0.90 -4.41 17.72
C GLY A 254 -2.25 -3.71 17.64
N GLN A 255 -3.25 -4.35 17.00
CA GLN A 255 -4.60 -3.78 16.83
C GLN A 255 -5.70 -4.79 17.20
N PRO A 256 -6.88 -4.32 17.62
CA PRO A 256 -7.98 -5.19 18.01
C PRO A 256 -8.49 -6.07 16.86
N TRP A 257 -9.23 -7.13 17.18
CA TRP A 257 -9.74 -8.09 16.18
C TRP A 257 -10.69 -7.45 15.15
N TYR A 258 -11.41 -6.39 15.53
CA TYR A 258 -12.34 -5.66 14.65
C TYR A 258 -11.67 -4.59 13.78
N TYR A 259 -10.34 -4.47 13.82
CA TYR A 259 -9.59 -3.47 13.06
C TYR A 259 -9.88 -3.55 11.54
N HIS A 260 -9.71 -4.72 10.92
CA HIS A 260 -9.96 -4.88 9.48
C HIS A 260 -11.42 -4.70 9.08
N PRO A 261 -12.42 -5.23 9.81
CA PRO A 261 -13.82 -4.87 9.60
C PRO A 261 -14.07 -3.35 9.56
N LEU A 262 -13.47 -2.59 10.48
CA LEU A 262 -13.60 -1.13 10.51
C LEU A 262 -12.89 -0.47 9.32
N VAL A 263 -11.68 -0.92 8.98
CA VAL A 263 -10.92 -0.46 7.82
C VAL A 263 -11.71 -0.67 6.53
N LEU A 264 -12.36 -1.83 6.35
CA LEU A 264 -13.20 -2.09 5.18
C LEU A 264 -14.47 -1.24 5.20
N LEU A 265 -15.08 -1.04 6.37
CA LEU A 265 -16.31 -0.25 6.50
C LEU A 265 -16.10 1.20 6.05
N VAL A 266 -15.04 1.85 6.56
CA VAL A 266 -14.72 3.24 6.25
C VAL A 266 -13.99 3.34 4.91
N GLY A 267 -12.95 2.53 4.72
CA GLY A 267 -12.07 2.61 3.57
C GLY A 267 -12.72 2.18 2.26
N ALA A 268 -13.68 1.26 2.27
CA ALA A 268 -14.42 0.88 1.07
C ALA A 268 -15.80 1.55 0.99
N PHE A 269 -16.06 2.59 1.78
CA PHE A 269 -17.24 3.43 1.55
C PHE A 269 -17.15 4.07 0.15
N PRO A 270 -18.25 4.11 -0.64
CA PRO A 270 -19.62 3.72 -0.30
C PRO A 270 -19.97 2.22 -0.48
N ALA A 271 -19.11 1.45 -1.15
CA ALA A 271 -19.38 0.05 -1.48
C ALA A 271 -19.59 -0.84 -0.24
N SER A 272 -18.89 -0.57 0.85
CA SER A 272 -18.98 -1.32 2.12
C SER A 272 -20.42 -1.40 2.65
N ILE A 273 -21.12 -0.27 2.71
CA ILE A 273 -22.50 -0.17 3.22
C ILE A 273 -23.48 -0.88 2.30
N ILE A 274 -23.30 -0.75 0.98
CA ILE A 274 -24.18 -1.39 -0.01
C ILE A 274 -23.96 -2.91 0.01
N ALA A 275 -22.71 -3.37 0.14
CA ALA A 275 -22.34 -4.79 0.17
C ALA A 275 -22.93 -5.55 1.37
N LEU A 276 -23.24 -4.89 2.50
CA LEU A 276 -23.84 -5.53 3.68
C LEU A 276 -25.12 -6.30 3.34
N ARG A 277 -25.91 -5.81 2.38
CA ARG A 277 -27.11 -6.50 1.91
C ARG A 277 -26.83 -7.82 1.20
N ALA A 278 -25.67 -7.93 0.56
CA ALA A 278 -25.33 -9.10 -0.25
C ALA A 278 -25.21 -10.38 0.60
N PHE A 279 -25.05 -10.25 1.92
CA PHE A 279 -24.94 -11.38 2.85
C PHE A 279 -26.28 -11.83 3.45
N GLY A 280 -27.31 -10.96 3.48
CA GLY A 280 -28.59 -11.23 4.14
C GLY A 280 -29.77 -11.52 3.22
N GLU A 281 -29.62 -11.32 1.90
CA GLU A 281 -30.73 -11.47 0.94
C GLU A 281 -30.65 -12.79 0.16
N ASN A 282 -31.78 -13.49 0.09
CA ASN A 282 -31.98 -14.67 -0.75
C ASN A 282 -32.21 -14.27 -2.20
N LEU A 283 -31.11 -13.90 -2.85
CA LEU A 283 -31.10 -13.53 -4.26
C LEU A 283 -31.25 -14.78 -5.15
N THR A 284 -32.22 -14.78 -6.04
CA THR A 284 -32.40 -15.81 -7.07
C THR A 284 -31.40 -15.61 -8.20
N TRP A 285 -30.48 -16.56 -8.35
CA TRP A 285 -29.38 -16.52 -9.31
C TRP A 285 -29.31 -17.81 -10.12
N THR A 286 -28.85 -17.72 -11.36
CA THR A 286 -28.47 -18.90 -12.16
C THR A 286 -27.30 -19.64 -11.49
N GLN A 287 -27.09 -20.91 -11.84
CA GLN A 287 -26.01 -21.69 -11.23
C GLN A 287 -24.62 -21.08 -11.48
N LYS A 288 -24.39 -20.53 -12.68
CA LYS A 288 -23.15 -19.85 -13.04
C LYS A 288 -22.88 -18.62 -12.16
N GLU A 289 -23.90 -17.80 -11.94
CA GLU A 289 -23.83 -16.64 -11.04
C GLU A 289 -23.62 -17.08 -9.58
N LYS A 290 -24.30 -18.13 -9.11
CA LYS A 290 -24.07 -18.69 -7.77
C LYS A 290 -22.62 -19.11 -7.56
N ASN A 291 -22.01 -19.77 -8.54
CA ASN A 291 -20.63 -20.23 -8.48
C ASN A 291 -19.65 -19.05 -8.40
N PHE A 292 -19.81 -18.00 -9.20
CA PHE A 292 -18.91 -16.84 -9.13
C PHE A 292 -19.07 -16.09 -7.79
N ARG A 293 -20.31 -15.88 -7.35
CA ARG A 293 -20.60 -15.27 -6.05
C ARG A 293 -20.01 -16.07 -4.90
N LEU A 294 -20.05 -17.41 -4.95
CA LEU A 294 -19.42 -18.28 -3.97
C LEU A 294 -17.92 -17.98 -3.84
N TRP A 295 -17.19 -17.98 -4.96
CA TRP A 295 -15.75 -17.66 -4.95
C TRP A 295 -15.45 -16.26 -4.40
N MET A 296 -16.25 -15.25 -4.75
CA MET A 296 -16.08 -13.89 -4.22
C MET A 296 -16.37 -13.81 -2.72
N ALA A 297 -17.42 -14.48 -2.24
CA ALA A 297 -17.74 -14.54 -0.82
C ALA A 297 -16.66 -15.29 -0.02
N VAL A 298 -16.16 -16.41 -0.54
CA VAL A 298 -15.06 -17.16 0.07
C VAL A 298 -13.80 -16.30 0.12
N LEU A 299 -13.41 -15.65 -0.98
CA LEU A 299 -12.26 -14.75 -1.00
C LEU A 299 -12.38 -13.64 0.05
N PHE A 300 -13.55 -13.00 0.14
CA PHE A 300 -13.80 -11.97 1.15
C PHE A 300 -13.61 -12.50 2.57
N TRP A 301 -14.26 -13.61 2.93
CA TRP A 301 -14.21 -14.13 4.30
C TRP A 301 -12.86 -14.73 4.66
N VAL A 302 -12.21 -15.46 3.75
CA VAL A 302 -10.88 -16.02 3.98
C VAL A 302 -9.89 -14.91 4.30
N VAL A 303 -9.83 -13.86 3.48
CA VAL A 303 -8.90 -12.73 3.69
C VAL A 303 -9.25 -11.98 4.97
N LEU A 304 -10.53 -11.64 5.17
CA LEU A 304 -10.95 -10.89 6.36
C LEU A 304 -10.64 -11.65 7.64
N ILE A 305 -10.97 -12.94 7.72
CA ILE A 305 -10.74 -13.76 8.92
C ILE A 305 -9.24 -13.94 9.15
N LEU A 306 -8.49 -14.33 8.11
CA LEU A 306 -7.05 -14.58 8.22
C LEU A 306 -6.31 -13.37 8.80
N PHE A 307 -6.50 -12.18 8.22
CA PHE A 307 -5.79 -10.98 8.68
C PHE A 307 -6.36 -10.39 9.98
N SER A 308 -7.61 -10.70 10.33
CA SER A 308 -8.16 -10.34 11.66
C SER A 308 -7.56 -11.20 12.78
N MET A 309 -7.13 -12.43 12.48
CA MET A 309 -6.49 -13.34 13.44
C MET A 309 -5.01 -13.03 13.71
N VAL A 310 -4.30 -12.46 12.74
CA VAL A 310 -2.87 -12.12 12.88
C VAL A 310 -2.65 -11.01 13.92
N LYS A 311 -1.53 -11.07 14.65
CA LYS A 311 -1.19 -10.09 15.70
C LYS A 311 -0.80 -8.74 15.13
N THR A 312 0.12 -8.71 14.17
CA THR A 312 0.50 -7.50 13.42
C THR A 312 -0.61 -7.14 12.42
N LYS A 313 -1.26 -5.98 12.60
CA LYS A 313 -2.29 -5.51 11.66
C LYS A 313 -1.92 -4.14 11.10
N ILE A 314 -1.80 -4.07 9.79
CA ILE A 314 -1.55 -2.85 9.02
C ILE A 314 -2.74 -2.61 8.11
N ILE A 315 -3.13 -1.35 7.90
CA ILE A 315 -4.36 -0.96 7.20
C ILE A 315 -4.56 -1.69 5.85
N HIS A 316 -3.47 -1.91 5.11
CA HIS A 316 -3.52 -2.51 3.77
C HIS A 316 -3.61 -4.04 3.75
N TYR A 317 -3.48 -4.76 4.87
CA TYR A 317 -3.53 -6.24 4.87
C TYR A 317 -4.87 -6.81 4.39
N SER A 318 -5.99 -6.12 4.67
CA SER A 318 -7.32 -6.51 4.21
C SER A 318 -7.66 -6.02 2.79
N SER A 319 -6.72 -5.43 2.05
CA SER A 319 -7.01 -4.76 0.77
C SER A 319 -7.46 -5.69 -0.35
N LEU A 320 -7.09 -6.97 -0.30
CA LEU A 320 -7.63 -7.97 -1.23
C LEU A 320 -9.16 -8.12 -1.09
N CYS A 321 -9.75 -7.78 0.05
CA CYS A 321 -11.21 -7.76 0.22
C CYS A 321 -11.90 -6.70 -0.64
N TYR A 322 -11.20 -5.68 -1.14
CA TYR A 322 -11.82 -4.63 -1.96
C TYR A 322 -12.46 -5.20 -3.23
N LEU A 323 -11.82 -6.18 -3.87
CA LEU A 323 -12.30 -6.84 -5.08
C LEU A 323 -13.65 -7.54 -4.86
N PRO A 324 -13.78 -8.52 -3.94
CA PRO A 324 -15.06 -9.18 -3.69
C PRO A 324 -16.08 -8.25 -3.00
N LEU A 325 -15.68 -7.32 -2.14
CA LEU A 325 -16.62 -6.40 -1.47
C LEU A 325 -17.32 -5.50 -2.49
N THR A 326 -16.57 -4.89 -3.41
CA THR A 326 -17.13 -4.01 -4.46
C THR A 326 -17.95 -4.79 -5.48
N PHE A 327 -17.60 -6.06 -5.74
CA PHE A 327 -18.43 -6.98 -6.51
C PHE A 327 -19.79 -7.22 -5.85
N LEU A 328 -19.79 -7.53 -4.55
CA LEU A 328 -21.01 -7.77 -3.78
C LEU A 328 -21.90 -6.53 -3.74
N ALA A 329 -21.29 -5.33 -3.62
CA ALA A 329 -22.00 -4.07 -3.77
C ALA A 329 -22.64 -3.94 -5.17
N ALA A 330 -21.91 -4.28 -6.23
CA ALA A 330 -22.41 -4.25 -7.60
C ALA A 330 -23.62 -5.17 -7.83
N LEU A 331 -23.60 -6.37 -7.24
CA LEU A 331 -24.75 -7.27 -7.27
C LEU A 331 -25.98 -6.68 -6.58
N VAL A 332 -25.80 -6.04 -5.42
CA VAL A 332 -26.90 -5.39 -4.69
C VAL A 332 -27.46 -4.22 -5.49
N MET A 333 -26.59 -3.41 -6.10
CA MET A 333 -27.01 -2.28 -6.93
C MET A 333 -27.86 -2.75 -8.11
N GLU A 334 -27.38 -3.73 -8.88
CA GLU A 334 -28.13 -4.24 -10.03
C GLU A 334 -29.42 -4.93 -9.60
N SER A 335 -29.37 -5.79 -8.58
CA SER A 335 -30.55 -6.51 -8.09
C SER A 335 -31.63 -5.56 -7.58
N SER A 336 -31.23 -4.44 -6.97
CA SER A 336 -32.16 -3.40 -6.53
C SER A 336 -32.75 -2.62 -7.71
N ARG A 337 -31.94 -2.32 -8.74
CA ARG A 337 -32.35 -1.62 -9.95
C ARG A 337 -33.42 -2.40 -10.73
N ILE A 338 -33.21 -3.70 -10.93
CA ILE A 338 -34.16 -4.58 -11.61
C ILE A 338 -35.27 -5.11 -10.69
N LYS A 339 -35.37 -4.57 -9.47
CA LYS A 339 -36.41 -4.90 -8.47
C LYS A 339 -36.45 -6.37 -8.04
N ARG A 340 -35.33 -7.11 -8.15
CA ARG A 340 -35.18 -8.45 -7.54
C ARG A 340 -35.13 -8.37 -6.01
N ILE A 341 -34.56 -7.29 -5.49
CA ILE A 341 -34.59 -6.95 -4.07
C ILE A 341 -35.08 -5.52 -3.89
N GLN A 342 -35.73 -5.25 -2.76
CA GLN A 342 -36.15 -3.90 -2.42
C GLN A 342 -35.02 -3.15 -1.71
N TYR A 343 -34.63 -1.99 -2.25
CA TYR A 343 -33.69 -1.11 -1.56
C TYR A 343 -34.35 -0.50 -0.30
N ARG A 344 -33.81 -0.85 0.88
CA ARG A 344 -34.33 -0.38 2.17
C ARG A 344 -33.86 1.05 2.47
N ARG A 345 -34.76 1.87 3.02
CA ARG A 345 -34.45 3.23 3.47
C ARG A 345 -33.36 3.27 4.56
N SER A 346 -33.26 2.21 5.37
CA SER A 346 -32.17 2.05 6.34
C SER A 346 -30.78 2.08 5.70
N ASN A 347 -30.62 1.57 4.47
CA ASN A 347 -29.32 1.64 3.79
C ASN A 347 -29.03 3.08 3.34
N ALA A 348 -30.03 3.80 2.83
CA ALA A 348 -29.88 5.21 2.49
C ALA A 348 -29.50 6.04 3.74
N PHE A 349 -30.12 5.73 4.88
CA PHE A 349 -29.76 6.32 6.16
C PHE A 349 -28.30 6.02 6.55
N LEU A 350 -27.87 4.75 6.51
CA LEU A 350 -26.48 4.36 6.80
C LEU A 350 -25.46 5.01 5.85
N VAL A 351 -25.77 5.08 4.55
CA VAL A 351 -24.97 5.82 3.57
C VAL A 351 -24.87 7.29 3.97
N GLY A 352 -25.98 7.90 4.37
CA GLY A 352 -26.01 9.27 4.89
C GLY A 352 -25.14 9.44 6.12
N THR A 353 -25.28 8.57 7.14
CA THR A 353 -24.52 8.65 8.39
C THR A 353 -23.01 8.54 8.15
N VAL A 354 -22.55 7.48 7.47
CA VAL A 354 -21.11 7.28 7.21
C VAL A 354 -20.58 8.33 6.25
N GLY A 355 -21.38 8.71 5.25
CA GLY A 355 -21.07 9.80 4.34
C GLY A 355 -20.86 11.13 5.07
N THR A 356 -21.71 11.46 6.04
CA THR A 356 -21.58 12.68 6.85
C THR A 356 -20.31 12.67 7.68
N LEU A 357 -19.87 11.51 8.20
CA LEU A 357 -18.57 11.41 8.90
C LEU A 357 -17.40 11.69 7.95
N ILE A 358 -17.45 11.20 6.71
CA ILE A 358 -16.41 11.48 5.69
C ILE A 358 -16.43 12.95 5.27
N PHE A 359 -17.63 13.52 5.06
CA PHE A 359 -17.80 14.95 4.83
C PHE A 359 -17.19 15.77 5.96
N ALA A 360 -17.48 15.41 7.22
CA ALA A 360 -16.94 16.08 8.39
C ALA A 360 -15.41 16.00 8.41
N ALA A 361 -14.81 14.85 8.08
CA ALA A 361 -13.36 14.73 7.97
C ALA A 361 -12.77 15.69 6.91
N PHE A 362 -13.37 15.76 5.71
CA PHE A 362 -12.92 16.70 4.66
C PHE A 362 -13.11 18.16 5.04
N PHE A 363 -14.12 18.48 5.84
CA PHE A 363 -14.41 19.85 6.29
C PHE A 363 -13.53 20.28 7.48
N LEU A 364 -13.36 19.39 8.46
CA LEU A 364 -12.67 19.69 9.71
C LEU A 364 -11.16 19.84 9.51
N ILE A 365 -10.54 19.13 8.56
CA ILE A 365 -9.09 19.27 8.31
C ILE A 365 -8.73 20.73 7.96
N PRO A 366 -9.30 21.36 6.90
CA PRO A 366 -9.06 22.78 6.64
C PRO A 366 -9.51 23.72 7.76
N LEU A 367 -10.63 23.42 8.43
CA LEU A 367 -11.16 24.27 9.50
C LEU A 367 -10.21 24.35 10.68
N LEU A 368 -9.77 23.19 11.18
CA LEU A 368 -8.90 23.09 12.34
C LEU A 368 -7.50 23.62 12.06
N MET A 369 -7.01 23.48 10.83
CA MET A 369 -5.67 23.94 10.45
C MET A 369 -5.63 25.40 10.00
N GLY A 370 -6.72 25.94 9.45
CA GLY A 370 -6.76 27.26 8.81
C GLY A 370 -7.47 28.38 9.58
N THR A 371 -7.93 28.14 10.82
CA THR A 371 -8.71 29.13 11.58
C THR A 371 -8.17 29.36 12.99
N SER A 372 -8.78 30.32 13.70
CA SER A 372 -8.54 30.59 15.13
C SER A 372 -8.88 29.43 16.06
N LEU A 373 -9.39 28.30 15.56
CA LEU A 373 -9.61 27.07 16.34
C LEU A 373 -8.34 26.25 16.54
N LYS A 374 -7.29 26.50 15.75
CA LYS A 374 -6.01 25.79 15.82
C LYS A 374 -5.41 25.78 17.24
N PRO A 375 -5.34 26.90 17.99
CA PRO A 375 -4.82 26.90 19.36
C PRO A 375 -5.58 25.99 20.32
N SER A 376 -6.92 25.91 20.19
CA SER A 376 -7.74 25.01 21.01
C SER A 376 -7.48 23.54 20.70
N LEU A 377 -7.27 23.18 19.42
CA LEU A 377 -6.86 21.83 19.05
C LEU A 377 -5.48 21.50 19.62
N LEU A 378 -4.52 22.43 19.48
CA LEU A 378 -3.16 22.25 20.00
C LEU A 378 -3.16 22.03 21.52
N ALA A 379 -4.06 22.67 22.27
CA ALA A 379 -4.19 22.47 23.72
C ALA A 379 -4.65 21.06 24.14
N THR A 380 -5.18 20.26 23.22
CA THR A 380 -5.61 18.86 23.48
C THR A 380 -4.57 17.81 23.10
N ILE A 381 -3.41 18.22 22.57
CA ILE A 381 -2.38 17.31 22.06
C ILE A 381 -1.22 17.25 23.05
N ASP A 382 -1.05 16.08 23.68
CA ASP A 382 0.04 15.86 24.64
C ASP A 382 1.38 15.55 23.97
N ASP A 383 1.37 14.98 22.76
CA ASP A 383 2.58 14.58 22.04
C ASP A 383 3.37 15.82 21.56
N PRO A 384 4.59 16.06 22.08
CA PRO A 384 5.33 17.28 21.76
C PRO A 384 5.76 17.35 20.28
N PHE A 385 6.03 16.19 19.66
CA PHE A 385 6.37 16.11 18.24
C PHE A 385 5.19 16.56 17.37
N ALA A 386 4.00 15.98 17.57
CA ALA A 386 2.78 16.36 16.85
C ALA A 386 2.41 17.82 17.10
N LEU A 387 2.56 18.31 18.33
CA LEU A 387 2.32 19.71 18.66
C LEU A 387 3.26 20.65 17.89
N ALA A 388 4.55 20.32 17.81
CA ALA A 388 5.54 21.10 17.08
C ALA A 388 5.31 21.06 15.56
N ASN A 389 4.89 19.92 15.01
CA ASN A 389 4.46 19.80 13.61
C ASN A 389 3.29 20.72 13.31
N LEU A 390 2.22 20.62 14.10
CA LEU A 390 0.97 21.33 13.85
C LEU A 390 1.05 22.82 14.16
N ARG A 391 2.03 23.29 14.95
CA ARG A 391 2.25 24.73 15.20
C ARG A 391 2.69 25.49 13.96
N GLN A 392 3.23 24.82 12.94
CA GLN A 392 3.66 25.46 11.70
C GLN A 392 2.53 26.25 11.02
N ASP A 393 2.84 27.44 10.52
CA ASP A 393 1.87 28.34 9.89
C ASP A 393 1.64 27.98 8.42
N ILE A 394 0.87 26.91 8.21
CA ILE A 394 0.53 26.40 6.88
C ILE A 394 -0.79 27.03 6.44
N ILE A 395 -0.80 27.63 5.25
CA ILE A 395 -1.99 28.31 4.71
C ILE A 395 -2.97 27.29 4.12
N PHE A 396 -4.19 27.25 4.67
CA PHE A 396 -5.35 26.53 4.13
C PHE A 396 -6.34 27.53 3.51
N PRO A 397 -6.18 27.88 2.22
CA PRO A 397 -7.05 28.83 1.53
C PRO A 397 -8.44 28.22 1.28
N TRP A 398 -9.43 29.05 1.00
CA TRP A 398 -10.84 28.65 0.89
C TRP A 398 -11.10 27.46 -0.05
N PHE A 399 -10.29 27.26 -1.09
CA PHE A 399 -10.49 26.14 -2.03
C PHE A 399 -10.19 24.77 -1.42
N THR A 400 -9.52 24.68 -0.26
CA THR A 400 -9.33 23.41 0.45
C THR A 400 -10.63 22.85 1.02
N TYR A 401 -11.71 23.65 1.07
CA TYR A 401 -13.05 23.19 1.43
C TYR A 401 -13.84 22.58 0.26
N LEU A 402 -13.33 22.66 -0.99
CA LEU A 402 -14.00 22.10 -2.17
C LEU A 402 -14.31 20.59 -2.06
N PRO A 403 -13.40 19.72 -1.56
CA PRO A 403 -13.72 18.31 -1.33
C PRO A 403 -14.95 18.11 -0.44
N ALA A 404 -15.04 18.89 0.65
CA ALA A 404 -16.18 18.85 1.55
C ALA A 404 -17.47 19.35 0.86
N ALA A 405 -17.40 20.44 0.08
CA ALA A 405 -18.55 20.94 -0.67
C ALA A 405 -19.07 19.92 -1.69
N ILE A 406 -18.17 19.27 -2.44
CA ILE A 406 -18.51 18.21 -3.39
C ILE A 406 -19.14 17.02 -2.65
N MET A 407 -18.56 16.61 -1.51
CA MET A 407 -19.10 15.51 -0.72
C MET A 407 -20.48 15.85 -0.14
N PHE A 408 -20.71 17.08 0.33
CA PHE A 408 -22.01 17.55 0.81
C PHE A 408 -23.08 17.49 -0.28
N ILE A 409 -22.80 18.05 -1.45
CA ILE A 409 -23.70 18.00 -2.63
C ILE A 409 -23.97 16.54 -3.03
N THR A 410 -22.92 15.71 -3.04
CA THR A 410 -23.01 14.29 -3.33
C THR A 410 -23.98 13.60 -2.40
N LEU A 411 -23.86 13.80 -1.09
CA LEU A 411 -24.73 13.19 -0.10
C LEU A 411 -26.16 13.73 -0.18
N LEU A 412 -26.34 15.04 -0.34
CA LEU A 412 -27.66 15.67 -0.46
C LEU A 412 -28.49 15.03 -1.58
N PHE A 413 -27.91 14.91 -2.78
CA PHE A 413 -28.63 14.35 -3.93
C PHE A 413 -28.68 12.82 -3.90
N SER A 414 -27.56 12.15 -3.61
CA SER A 414 -27.53 10.67 -3.63
C SER A 414 -28.41 10.07 -2.54
N VAL A 415 -28.36 10.55 -1.30
CA VAL A 415 -29.19 10.03 -0.19
C VAL A 415 -30.66 10.29 -0.49
N ARG A 416 -31.02 11.48 -0.99
CA ARG A 416 -32.39 11.77 -1.45
C ARG A 416 -32.85 10.78 -2.51
N TRP A 417 -32.09 10.58 -3.59
CA TRP A 417 -32.48 9.66 -4.66
C TRP A 417 -32.53 8.21 -4.20
N LEU A 418 -31.60 7.76 -3.36
CA LEU A 418 -31.61 6.42 -2.77
C LEU A 418 -32.82 6.23 -1.84
N TRP A 419 -33.21 7.26 -1.08
CA TRP A 419 -34.40 7.26 -0.24
C TRP A 419 -35.70 7.18 -1.05
N MET A 420 -35.75 7.93 -2.16
CA MET A 420 -36.84 7.91 -3.15
C MET A 420 -36.80 6.70 -4.08
N ARG A 421 -35.78 5.83 -3.95
CA ARG A 421 -35.54 4.63 -4.79
C ARG A 421 -35.31 4.94 -6.27
N GLU A 422 -34.82 6.13 -6.60
CA GLU A 422 -34.30 6.51 -7.92
C GLU A 422 -32.85 6.01 -8.08
N LEU A 423 -32.65 4.69 -8.01
CA LEU A 423 -31.34 4.06 -7.86
C LEU A 423 -30.39 4.31 -9.04
N GLU A 424 -30.94 4.46 -10.25
CA GLU A 424 -30.14 4.75 -11.45
C GLU A 424 -29.48 6.13 -11.42
N LYS A 425 -30.01 7.08 -10.63
CA LYS A 425 -29.37 8.37 -10.35
C LYS A 425 -28.55 8.33 -9.05
N GLY A 426 -29.11 7.68 -8.02
CA GLY A 426 -28.51 7.62 -6.68
C GLY A 426 -27.13 6.97 -6.65
N PHE A 427 -26.95 5.80 -7.26
CA PHE A 427 -25.66 5.09 -7.23
C PHE A 427 -24.55 5.83 -8.00
N PRO A 428 -24.76 6.26 -9.27
CA PRO A 428 -23.73 7.03 -9.98
C PRO A 428 -23.37 8.34 -9.28
N MET A 429 -24.35 9.06 -8.72
CA MET A 429 -24.09 10.28 -7.94
C MET A 429 -23.21 9.98 -6.73
N LEU A 430 -23.54 8.94 -5.95
CA LEU A 430 -22.81 8.57 -4.74
C LEU A 430 -21.35 8.23 -5.06
N PHE A 431 -21.12 7.25 -5.94
CA PHE A 431 -19.76 6.79 -6.24
C PHE A 431 -18.96 7.81 -7.05
N GLY A 432 -19.57 8.44 -8.06
CA GLY A 432 -18.89 9.45 -8.88
C GLY A 432 -18.56 10.72 -8.08
N GLY A 433 -19.47 11.14 -7.21
CA GLY A 433 -19.27 12.29 -6.33
C GLY A 433 -18.23 12.02 -5.23
N THR A 434 -18.24 10.83 -4.61
CA THR A 434 -17.19 10.43 -3.66
C THR A 434 -15.82 10.33 -4.35
N LEU A 435 -15.76 9.76 -5.56
CA LEU A 435 -14.53 9.72 -6.36
C LEU A 435 -13.98 11.12 -6.62
N LEU A 436 -14.84 12.03 -7.09
CA LEU A 436 -14.45 13.41 -7.39
C LEU A 436 -13.98 14.15 -6.13
N ALA A 437 -14.74 14.06 -5.03
CA ALA A 437 -14.35 14.67 -3.76
C ALA A 437 -12.97 14.18 -3.30
N LEU A 438 -12.70 12.88 -3.41
CA LEU A 438 -11.41 12.30 -3.07
C LEU A 438 -10.29 12.75 -4.00
N GLN A 439 -10.50 12.82 -5.31
CA GLN A 439 -9.49 13.33 -6.25
C GLN A 439 -9.13 14.79 -5.93
N VAL A 440 -10.15 15.63 -5.68
CA VAL A 440 -9.92 17.03 -5.30
C VAL A 440 -9.21 17.13 -3.95
N PHE A 441 -9.52 16.25 -2.99
CA PHE A 441 -8.85 16.18 -1.69
C PHE A 441 -7.34 15.87 -1.85
N LEU A 442 -7.02 14.86 -2.67
CA LEU A 442 -5.63 14.47 -2.95
C LEU A 442 -4.81 15.60 -3.57
N VAL A 443 -5.43 16.45 -4.40
CA VAL A 443 -4.72 17.54 -5.09
C VAL A 443 -4.62 18.80 -4.23
N LEU A 444 -5.68 19.14 -3.47
CA LEU A 444 -5.76 20.42 -2.76
C LEU A 444 -5.37 20.34 -1.29
N VAL A 445 -5.59 19.21 -0.63
CA VAL A 445 -5.42 19.10 0.83
C VAL A 445 -4.16 18.31 1.19
N VAL A 446 -3.90 17.17 0.53
CA VAL A 446 -2.75 16.31 0.87
C VAL A 446 -1.39 17.03 0.77
N PRO A 447 -1.09 17.85 -0.25
CA PRO A 447 0.18 18.59 -0.29
C PRO A 447 0.37 19.53 0.91
N ARG A 448 -0.71 20.03 1.51
CA ARG A 448 -0.62 20.86 2.72
C ARG A 448 -0.39 20.05 3.98
N ILE A 449 -0.98 18.86 4.05
CA ILE A 449 -0.73 17.91 5.13
C ILE A 449 0.75 17.50 5.13
N GLU A 450 1.32 17.27 3.96
CA GLU A 450 2.73 16.94 3.78
C GLU A 450 3.68 17.95 4.43
N LEU A 451 3.43 19.24 4.16
CA LEU A 451 4.30 20.34 4.58
C LEU A 451 4.52 20.38 6.09
N PHE A 452 3.56 19.95 6.91
CA PHE A 452 3.75 19.90 8.37
C PHE A 452 4.02 18.50 8.93
N THR A 453 3.82 17.43 8.16
CA THR A 453 4.03 16.05 8.63
C THR A 453 5.44 15.53 8.38
N GLN A 454 6.03 15.88 7.24
CA GLN A 454 7.38 15.48 6.85
C GLN A 454 8.18 16.58 6.11
N GLY A 455 7.52 17.66 5.70
CA GLY A 455 8.10 18.76 4.91
C GLY A 455 9.46 19.27 5.44
N PRO A 456 9.60 19.63 6.73
CA PRO A 456 10.86 20.17 7.24
C PRO A 456 12.01 19.17 7.19
N ALA A 457 11.72 17.89 7.48
CA ALA A 457 12.73 16.84 7.40
C ALA A 457 13.21 16.63 5.95
N ILE A 458 12.28 16.55 4.99
CA ILE A 458 12.62 16.37 3.57
C ILE A 458 13.39 17.59 3.04
N ALA A 459 12.91 18.81 3.32
CA ALA A 459 13.57 20.04 2.89
C ALA A 459 15.00 20.15 3.43
N PHE A 460 15.23 19.73 4.68
CA PHE A 460 16.58 19.66 5.24
C PHE A 460 17.45 18.62 4.53
N ILE A 461 16.93 17.41 4.27
CA ILE A 461 17.65 16.35 3.54
C ILE A 461 18.07 16.86 2.15
N GLU A 462 17.16 17.46 1.40
CA GLU A 462 17.43 17.99 0.06
C GLU A 462 18.42 19.16 0.09
N LYS A 463 18.39 19.98 1.14
CA LYS A 463 19.35 21.07 1.33
C LYS A 463 20.77 20.54 1.52
N VAL A 464 20.96 19.52 2.36
CA VAL A 464 22.30 18.98 2.67
C VAL A 464 22.77 17.91 1.68
N GLN A 465 21.88 17.42 0.81
CA GLN A 465 22.20 16.47 -0.26
C GLN A 465 23.40 16.91 -1.12
N ALA A 466 23.55 18.22 -1.37
CA ALA A 466 24.60 18.74 -2.24
C ALA A 466 26.01 18.71 -1.62
N GLU A 467 26.13 18.47 -0.30
CA GLU A 467 27.39 18.63 0.44
C GLU A 467 28.25 17.36 0.52
N GLU A 468 27.95 16.31 -0.26
CA GLU A 468 28.59 14.98 -0.14
C GLU A 468 28.72 14.49 1.31
N ALA A 469 27.62 14.54 2.06
CA ALA A 469 27.59 14.20 3.48
C ALA A 469 26.83 12.89 3.75
N TYR A 470 27.11 12.27 4.90
CA TYR A 470 26.24 11.22 5.45
C TYR A 470 24.98 11.88 6.02
N ILE A 471 23.81 11.27 5.80
CA ILE A 471 22.53 11.77 6.32
C ILE A 471 21.83 10.62 7.01
N GLU A 472 21.48 10.79 8.29
CA GLU A 472 20.91 9.72 9.09
C GLU A 472 19.88 10.21 10.11
N THR A 473 18.95 9.35 10.52
CA THR A 473 17.96 9.68 11.55
C THR A 473 18.37 9.19 12.94
N LEU A 474 18.03 9.96 13.98
CA LEU A 474 18.25 9.63 15.39
C LEU A 474 16.93 9.54 16.14
N GLY A 475 16.74 8.49 16.93
CA GLY A 475 15.53 8.29 17.74
C GLY A 475 14.26 7.91 16.98
N TYR A 476 14.29 7.87 15.65
CA TYR A 476 13.21 7.32 14.83
C TYR A 476 13.76 6.69 13.56
N LYS A 477 12.94 5.84 12.93
CA LYS A 477 13.30 5.15 11.69
C LYS A 477 12.61 5.83 10.50
N SER A 478 13.34 5.97 9.40
CA SER A 478 12.91 6.52 8.12
C SER A 478 13.80 5.95 7.02
N TYR A 479 13.37 6.08 5.76
CA TYR A 479 14.22 5.87 4.58
C TYR A 479 14.33 7.12 3.71
N ALA A 480 13.68 8.21 4.13
CA ALA A 480 13.70 9.49 3.41
C ALA A 480 15.13 10.02 3.23
N GLN A 481 15.99 9.81 4.23
CA GLN A 481 17.40 10.21 4.19
C GLN A 481 18.19 9.53 3.08
N TYR A 482 17.84 8.31 2.70
CA TYR A 482 18.51 7.58 1.62
C TYR A 482 17.98 8.00 0.24
N TYR A 483 16.65 8.02 0.11
CA TYR A 483 15.98 8.35 -1.15
C TYR A 483 16.13 9.83 -1.54
N TYR A 484 15.70 10.75 -0.68
CA TYR A 484 15.80 12.19 -0.95
C TYR A 484 17.22 12.71 -0.76
N GLY A 485 18.02 12.06 0.09
CA GLY A 485 19.45 12.34 0.18
C GLY A 485 20.21 11.87 -1.05
N LYS A 486 19.62 11.00 -1.88
CA LYS A 486 20.27 10.29 -2.99
C LYS A 486 21.60 9.70 -2.55
N THR A 487 21.58 8.95 -1.45
CA THR A 487 22.78 8.33 -0.89
C THR A 487 23.49 7.54 -1.99
N MET A 488 24.79 7.77 -2.13
CA MET A 488 25.62 7.04 -3.08
C MET A 488 26.25 5.83 -2.38
N PRO A 489 26.62 4.77 -3.13
CA PRO A 489 27.41 3.69 -2.56
C PRO A 489 28.62 4.27 -1.84
N ILE A 490 28.84 3.87 -0.59
CA ILE A 490 30.01 4.35 0.15
C ILE A 490 31.24 3.76 -0.56
N GLY A 491 32.09 4.64 -1.09
CA GLY A 491 33.30 4.23 -1.81
C GLY A 491 34.31 3.53 -0.89
N ASP A 492 35.35 2.94 -1.48
CA ASP A 492 36.48 2.32 -0.77
C ASP A 492 37.37 3.38 -0.08
N THR A 493 36.81 4.17 0.83
CA THR A 493 37.59 5.07 1.67
C THR A 493 38.23 4.29 2.81
N ALA A 494 39.40 4.72 3.26
CA ALA A 494 40.13 4.01 4.32
C ALA A 494 39.32 3.91 5.63
N SER A 495 38.56 4.96 5.96
CA SER A 495 37.68 5.01 7.13
C SER A 495 36.52 4.02 7.02
N PHE A 496 35.81 4.01 5.88
CA PHE A 496 34.71 3.08 5.66
C PHE A 496 35.19 1.65 5.54
N LYS A 497 36.34 1.41 4.91
CA LYS A 497 36.93 0.08 4.82
C LYS A 497 37.30 -0.47 6.19
N HIS A 498 37.87 0.35 7.07
CA HIS A 498 38.14 -0.03 8.45
C HIS A 498 36.85 -0.38 9.22
N PHE A 499 35.81 0.46 9.10
CA PHE A 499 34.49 0.16 9.67
C PHE A 499 33.91 -1.14 9.10
N SER A 500 33.87 -1.27 7.79
CA SER A 500 33.33 -2.41 7.05
C SER A 500 34.06 -3.70 7.43
N ASP A 501 35.39 -3.72 7.43
CA ASP A 501 36.18 -4.89 7.83
C ASP A 501 35.94 -5.24 9.31
N SER A 502 35.88 -4.24 10.19
CA SER A 502 35.61 -4.46 11.63
C SER A 502 34.21 -5.00 11.90
N THR A 503 33.23 -4.70 11.05
CA THR A 503 31.84 -5.11 11.22
C THR A 503 31.43 -6.26 10.30
N ARG A 504 32.28 -6.65 9.34
CA ARG A 504 32.01 -7.68 8.32
C ARG A 504 31.52 -9.00 8.88
N HIS A 505 32.05 -9.40 10.03
CA HIS A 505 31.65 -10.61 10.75
C HIS A 505 30.23 -10.53 11.33
N LEU A 506 29.73 -9.32 11.63
CA LEU A 506 28.35 -9.09 12.04
C LEU A 506 27.42 -9.27 10.84
N TYR A 507 27.83 -8.90 9.64
CA TYR A 507 27.06 -9.15 8.41
C TYR A 507 27.06 -10.62 8.01
N ALA A 508 28.13 -11.35 8.34
CA ALA A 508 28.27 -12.78 8.09
C ALA A 508 27.56 -13.61 9.17
N GLY A 509 26.23 -13.73 9.06
CA GLY A 509 25.46 -14.71 9.84
C GLY A 509 24.61 -14.14 10.98
N THR A 510 24.47 -12.81 11.12
CA THR A 510 23.42 -12.29 12.00
C THR A 510 22.07 -12.23 11.29
N ALA A 511 21.06 -12.82 11.94
CA ALA A 511 19.66 -12.76 11.54
C ALA A 511 19.02 -11.36 11.75
N SER A 512 19.68 -10.48 12.51
CA SER A 512 19.13 -9.20 12.94
C SER A 512 19.69 -8.01 12.17
N ARG A 513 18.81 -7.36 11.40
CA ARG A 513 19.05 -6.13 10.62
C ARG A 513 19.42 -4.92 11.46
N GLU A 514 19.04 -4.93 12.74
CA GLU A 514 19.25 -3.77 13.61
C GLU A 514 20.71 -3.61 13.97
N ILE A 515 21.46 -4.70 14.07
CA ILE A 515 22.85 -4.67 14.51
C ILE A 515 23.72 -3.90 13.48
N PRO A 516 23.72 -4.23 12.17
CA PRO A 516 24.39 -3.43 11.16
C PRO A 516 24.05 -1.94 11.16
N ASN A 517 22.75 -1.60 11.16
CA ASN A 517 22.32 -0.20 11.11
C ASN A 517 22.64 0.56 12.39
N GLN A 518 22.59 -0.10 13.55
CA GLN A 518 23.03 0.49 14.82
C GLN A 518 24.53 0.73 14.83
N GLN A 519 25.33 -0.21 14.32
CA GLN A 519 26.79 -0.06 14.21
C GLN A 519 27.16 1.07 13.23
N PHE A 520 26.46 1.16 12.10
CA PHE A 520 26.65 2.27 11.15
C PHE A 520 26.32 3.62 11.79
N LYS A 521 25.19 3.72 12.50
CA LYS A 521 24.83 4.95 13.26
C LYS A 521 25.86 5.27 14.34
N ALA A 522 26.34 4.27 15.08
CA ALA A 522 27.36 4.44 16.10
C ALA A 522 28.70 4.92 15.49
N TRP A 523 29.09 4.39 14.33
CA TRP A 523 30.25 4.86 13.58
C TRP A 523 30.07 6.31 13.11
N LEU A 524 28.90 6.67 12.60
CA LEU A 524 28.61 8.07 12.23
C LEU A 524 28.65 9.02 13.43
N LEU A 525 28.31 8.57 14.65
CA LEU A 525 28.35 9.40 15.86
C LEU A 525 29.73 9.49 16.51
N HIS A 526 30.45 8.37 16.58
CA HIS A 526 31.68 8.24 17.39
C HIS A 526 32.92 7.83 16.59
N GLY A 527 32.73 7.20 15.44
CA GLY A 527 33.80 6.66 14.60
C GLY A 527 34.54 7.73 13.81
N ASP A 528 35.64 7.32 13.17
CA ASP A 528 36.41 8.20 12.30
C ASP A 528 35.70 8.30 10.94
N ILE A 529 35.06 9.44 10.68
CA ILE A 529 34.29 9.70 9.45
C ILE A 529 35.12 10.55 8.50
N ASP A 530 35.01 10.27 7.22
CA ASP A 530 35.69 10.95 6.11
C ASP A 530 34.88 12.07 5.48
N LYS A 531 33.60 12.20 5.86
CA LYS A 531 32.64 13.18 5.36
C LYS A 531 31.84 13.74 6.52
N PRO A 532 31.30 14.97 6.41
CA PRO A 532 30.36 15.48 7.41
C PRO A 532 29.18 14.53 7.57
N ALA A 533 28.61 14.43 8.77
CA ALA A 533 27.38 13.68 9.00
C ALA A 533 26.29 14.62 9.50
N TYR A 534 25.13 14.59 8.86
CA TYR A 534 23.93 15.31 9.25
C TYR A 534 22.94 14.35 9.89
N PHE A 535 22.35 14.78 10.99
CA PHE A 535 21.39 13.99 11.74
C PHE A 535 20.05 14.70 11.90
N ILE A 536 18.98 13.93 11.75
CA ILE A 536 17.61 14.41 11.92
C ILE A 536 16.98 13.65 13.09
N ALA A 537 16.49 14.37 14.08
CA ALA A 537 15.78 13.81 15.23
C ALA A 537 14.37 14.39 15.33
N LYS A 538 13.50 13.75 16.13
CA LYS A 538 12.19 14.29 16.49
C LYS A 538 12.28 15.09 17.78
N TYR A 539 11.49 16.16 17.87
CA TYR A 539 11.27 16.90 19.10
C TYR A 539 10.43 16.06 20.10
N PRO A 540 10.64 16.14 21.43
CA PRO A 540 11.59 17.00 22.13
C PRO A 540 13.04 16.56 21.92
N ILE A 541 13.97 17.51 22.08
CA ILE A 541 15.38 17.22 21.94
C ILE A 541 15.82 16.23 23.04
N ASP A 542 16.50 15.16 22.65
CA ASP A 542 17.16 14.25 23.59
C ASP A 542 18.38 14.95 24.21
N GLU A 543 18.39 15.09 25.54
CA GLU A 543 19.48 15.74 26.29
C GLU A 543 20.85 15.07 26.04
N ASN A 544 20.86 13.77 25.75
CA ASN A 544 22.09 13.05 25.41
C ASN A 544 22.67 13.48 24.07
N LEU A 545 21.82 13.89 23.11
CA LEU A 545 22.26 14.42 21.82
C LEU A 545 22.79 15.85 21.94
N ILE A 546 22.21 16.66 22.83
CA ILE A 546 22.74 18.00 23.15
C ILE A 546 24.13 17.89 23.79
N ALA A 547 24.29 16.98 24.74
CA ALA A 547 25.55 16.78 25.45
C ALA A 547 26.64 16.10 24.59
N HIS A 548 26.31 15.66 23.36
CA HIS A 548 27.24 14.93 22.54
C HIS A 548 28.36 15.86 22.01
N PRO A 549 29.64 15.62 22.34
CA PRO A 549 30.72 16.58 22.13
C PRO A 549 30.99 16.91 20.65
N ASN A 550 30.62 15.99 19.75
CA ASN A 550 30.86 16.12 18.31
C ASN A 550 29.63 16.59 17.51
N LEU A 551 28.48 16.85 18.15
CA LEU A 551 27.26 17.29 17.45
C LEU A 551 27.05 18.80 17.61
N GLU A 552 27.01 19.50 16.48
CA GLU A 552 26.64 20.90 16.36
C GLU A 552 25.13 20.98 16.07
N PHE A 553 24.37 21.63 16.95
CA PHE A 553 22.95 21.92 16.71
C PHE A 553 22.80 22.98 15.62
N LEU A 554 22.04 22.65 14.57
CA LEU A 554 21.81 23.56 13.44
C LEU A 554 20.49 24.31 13.54
N GLY A 555 19.51 23.75 14.22
CA GLY A 555 18.17 24.33 14.31
C GLY A 555 17.07 23.30 14.52
N GLN A 556 15.86 23.81 14.65
CA GLN A 556 14.63 23.05 14.77
C GLN A 556 13.58 23.65 13.85
N GLU A 557 12.87 22.81 13.10
CA GLU A 557 11.75 23.24 12.26
C GLU A 557 10.68 22.15 12.26
N GLY A 558 9.45 22.56 12.57
CA GLY A 558 8.26 21.72 12.45
C GLY A 558 8.43 20.31 13.03
N GLY A 559 8.65 20.23 14.34
CA GLY A 559 8.83 18.95 15.06
C GLY A 559 10.15 18.21 14.79
N PHE A 560 10.97 18.65 13.84
CA PHE A 560 12.27 18.03 13.56
C PHE A 560 13.42 18.89 14.06
N VAL A 561 14.49 18.22 14.47
CA VAL A 561 15.71 18.83 15.01
C VAL A 561 16.90 18.36 14.18
N PHE A 562 17.79 19.29 13.86
CA PHE A 562 18.89 19.06 12.92
C PHE A 562 20.25 19.25 13.59
N TYR A 563 21.15 18.30 13.35
CA TYR A 563 22.53 18.33 13.85
C TYR A 563 23.53 18.12 12.71
N ARG A 564 24.75 18.62 12.92
CA ARG A 564 25.91 18.35 12.09
C ARG A 564 27.05 17.80 12.94
N ARG A 565 27.74 16.81 12.42
CA ARG A 565 29.07 16.40 12.87
C ARG A 565 30.08 16.78 11.81
N LYS A 566 31.10 17.55 12.21
CA LYS A 566 32.26 17.85 11.36
C LYS A 566 33.22 16.66 11.34
N ILE A 567 34.05 16.59 10.30
CA ILE A 567 35.14 15.62 10.21
C ILE A 567 36.13 15.91 11.34
N ASN A 568 36.62 14.87 12.01
CA ASN A 568 37.68 15.04 13.01
C ASN A 568 38.96 15.50 12.28
N GLU A 569 39.59 16.59 12.72
CA GLU A 569 40.91 16.94 12.18
C GLU A 569 41.91 15.82 12.54
N PRO A 570 42.74 15.35 11.59
CA PRO A 570 43.71 14.30 11.88
C PRO A 570 44.70 14.80 12.95
N GLY A 571 44.49 14.35 14.19
CA GLY A 571 45.26 14.76 15.37
C GLY A 571 44.44 15.04 16.63
N SER A 572 43.11 15.24 16.53
CA SER A 572 42.24 15.49 17.69
C SER A 572 41.70 14.20 18.34
N SER A 573 42.57 13.23 18.63
CA SER A 573 42.17 12.09 19.45
C SER A 573 42.23 12.47 20.94
N SER A 574 41.18 13.10 21.47
CA SER A 574 40.89 12.91 22.90
C SER A 574 40.27 11.54 23.05
N ARG A 575 41.10 10.51 23.28
CA ARG A 575 40.62 9.22 23.78
C ARG A 575 39.90 9.48 25.11
N PRO A 576 38.63 9.09 25.28
CA PRO A 576 38.08 8.91 26.63
C PRO A 576 38.74 7.66 27.21
N GLU A 577 39.35 7.79 28.39
CA GLU A 577 39.83 6.67 29.22
C GLU A 577 38.68 5.81 29.74
#